data_AF-A0A3D1R032-F1
#
_entry.id   AF-A0A3D1R032-F1
#
_cell.length_a   1.000
_cell.length_b   1.000
_cell.length_c   1.000
_cell.angle_alpha   90.00
_cell.angle_beta   90.00
_cell.angle_gamma   90.00
#
_symmetry.space_group_name_H-M   'P 1'
#
loop_
_entity.id
_entity.type
_entity.pdbx_description
1 polymer ?
#
loop_
_entity_poly.entity_id
_entity_poly.type
_entity_poly.pdbx_seq_one_letter_code
_entity_poly.pdbx_strand_id
1 'polypeptide(L)'
;REKLASGELERIRDLAERWSAQELRVLAPVATGALAGKPGAMLTAAERAALSSFHVRHNRRQGGPAIACSAHLESAELFGCGAGYHHLFIDSAGEVCPCDLTPLSFGDAVEEPLAEIWARMERHFPLPRRACLMQRLAGLIPPDTALPLSRVESESLCPARSPDEPLPEGFRRLLTSRGR
;
A
#
# COMPACT_ATOMS: atom_id res chain seq x y z
N ARG A 1 16.11 -1.59 4.28
CA ARG A 1 17.39 -0.85 4.14
C ARG A 1 18.58 -1.79 4.01
N GLU A 2 18.94 -2.52 5.06
CA GLU A 2 20.11 -3.41 5.07
C GLU A 2 20.12 -4.44 3.93
N LYS A 3 18.96 -5.05 3.62
CA LYS A 3 18.82 -6.01 2.52
C LYS A 3 19.11 -5.43 1.14
N LEU A 4 18.88 -4.12 0.95
CA LEU A 4 19.24 -3.41 -0.28
C LEU A 4 20.76 -3.17 -0.33
N ALA A 5 21.34 -2.66 0.75
CA ALA A 5 22.74 -2.28 0.80
C ALA A 5 23.69 -3.49 0.72
N SER A 6 23.30 -4.61 1.32
CA SER A 6 24.12 -5.85 1.39
C SER A 6 24.00 -6.75 0.15
N GLY A 7 23.19 -6.38 -0.85
CA GLY A 7 22.87 -7.22 -2.00
C GLY A 7 22.03 -8.47 -1.65
N GLU A 8 21.47 -8.54 -0.44
CA GLU A 8 20.62 -9.68 -0.04
C GLU A 8 19.37 -9.80 -0.92
N LEU A 9 18.81 -8.67 -1.35
CA LEU A 9 17.66 -8.68 -2.24
C LEU A 9 17.95 -9.37 -3.59
N GLU A 10 19.17 -9.21 -4.12
CA GLU A 10 19.62 -9.92 -5.32
C GLU A 10 19.73 -11.43 -5.05
N ARG A 11 20.32 -11.83 -3.91
CA ARG A 11 20.42 -13.25 -3.52
C ARG A 11 19.06 -13.92 -3.34
N ILE A 12 18.07 -13.19 -2.81
CA ILE A 12 16.68 -13.68 -2.67
C ILE A 12 16.05 -13.87 -4.05
N ARG A 13 16.27 -12.94 -4.99
CA ARG A 13 15.81 -13.07 -6.37
C ARG A 13 16.44 -14.27 -7.08
N ASP A 14 17.74 -14.50 -6.89
CA ASP A 14 18.43 -15.69 -7.43
C ASP A 14 17.89 -16.99 -6.83
N LEU A 15 17.54 -16.98 -5.54
CA LEU A 15 16.91 -18.12 -4.89
C LEU A 15 15.51 -18.39 -5.46
N ALA A 16 14.71 -17.35 -5.62
CA ALA A 16 13.38 -17.44 -6.21
C ALA A 16 13.43 -18.00 -7.64
N GLU A 17 14.42 -17.58 -8.44
CA GLU A 17 14.67 -18.14 -9.77
C GLU A 17 15.04 -19.63 -9.73
N ARG A 18 15.95 -20.04 -8.82
CA ARG A 18 16.29 -21.47 -8.65
C ARG A 18 15.10 -22.32 -8.24
N TRP A 19 14.16 -21.75 -7.49
CA TRP A 19 12.91 -22.41 -7.11
C TRP A 19 11.82 -22.31 -8.17
N SER A 20 12.12 -21.74 -9.34
CA SER A 20 11.15 -21.51 -10.41
C SER A 20 9.93 -20.71 -9.93
N ALA A 21 10.09 -19.85 -8.92
CA ALA A 21 9.03 -18.97 -8.46
C ALA A 21 8.64 -18.01 -9.58
N GLN A 22 7.34 -17.76 -9.73
CA GLN A 22 6.82 -16.89 -10.79
C GLN A 22 6.89 -15.42 -10.40
N GLU A 23 6.78 -15.12 -9.11
CA GLU A 23 6.80 -13.75 -8.57
C GLU A 23 7.65 -13.67 -7.29
N LEU A 24 8.41 -12.58 -7.17
CA LEU A 24 9.02 -12.13 -5.92
C LEU A 24 8.38 -10.80 -5.52
N ARG A 25 7.57 -10.83 -4.46
CA ARG A 25 6.93 -9.64 -3.90
C ARG A 25 7.83 -8.96 -2.86
N VAL A 26 8.12 -7.68 -3.06
CA VAL A 26 8.99 -6.88 -2.20
C VAL A 26 8.16 -5.76 -1.58
N LEU A 27 7.92 -5.86 -0.27
CA LEU A 27 7.11 -4.90 0.47
C LEU A 27 7.99 -3.89 1.20
N ALA A 28 7.71 -2.60 1.02
CA ALA A 28 8.32 -1.54 1.82
C ALA A 28 7.71 -1.53 3.23
N PRO A 29 8.52 -1.47 4.30
CA PRO A 29 8.03 -1.37 5.67
C PRO A 29 7.25 -0.07 5.91
N VAL A 30 6.23 -0.19 6.75
CA VAL A 30 5.40 0.93 7.23
C VAL A 30 5.33 0.87 8.75
N ALA A 31 5.38 2.02 9.43
CA ALA A 31 5.41 2.09 10.89
C ALA A 31 4.00 1.90 11.50
N THR A 32 3.49 0.68 11.43
CA THR A 32 2.20 0.23 11.96
C THR A 32 2.36 -1.11 12.70
N GLY A 33 1.37 -1.52 13.49
CA GLY A 33 1.44 -2.74 14.31
C GLY A 33 2.67 -2.75 15.23
N ALA A 34 3.47 -3.82 15.19
CA ALA A 34 4.71 -3.92 15.98
C ALA A 34 5.79 -2.88 15.63
N LEU A 35 5.63 -2.18 14.50
CA LEU A 35 6.48 -1.07 14.06
C LEU A 35 5.89 0.31 14.37
N ALA A 36 4.73 0.39 15.04
CA ALA A 36 4.15 1.66 15.46
C ALA A 36 5.14 2.46 16.34
N GLY A 37 5.15 3.78 16.17
CA GLY A 37 6.10 4.67 16.86
C GLY A 37 7.56 4.58 16.38
N LYS A 38 7.86 3.77 15.34
CA LYS A 38 9.22 3.59 14.80
C LYS A 38 9.33 4.15 13.37
N PRO A 39 9.22 5.47 13.14
CA PRO A 39 9.26 6.04 11.79
C PRO A 39 10.58 5.75 11.05
N GLY A 40 11.69 5.56 11.77
CA GLY A 40 12.99 5.18 11.18
C GLY A 40 13.01 3.79 10.53
N ALA A 41 12.01 2.95 10.80
CA ALA A 41 11.82 1.67 10.10
C ALA A 41 11.32 1.87 8.67
N MET A 42 10.62 2.98 8.39
CA MET A 42 10.18 3.31 7.04
C MET A 42 11.35 3.70 6.15
N LEU A 43 11.21 3.40 4.86
CA LEU A 43 12.23 3.70 3.88
C LEU A 43 12.22 5.19 3.50
N THR A 44 13.41 5.75 3.33
CA THR A 44 13.58 7.10 2.77
C THR A 44 13.19 7.16 1.29
N ALA A 45 13.04 8.36 0.74
CA ALA A 45 12.77 8.54 -0.69
C ALA A 45 13.86 7.89 -1.56
N ALA A 46 15.14 8.03 -1.17
CA ALA A 46 16.26 7.42 -1.89
C ALA A 46 16.20 5.88 -1.84
N GLU A 47 15.84 5.30 -0.70
CA GLU A 47 15.70 3.84 -0.54
C GLU A 47 14.52 3.29 -1.34
N ARG A 48 13.40 4.02 -1.39
CA ARG A 48 12.26 3.70 -2.24
C ARG A 48 12.62 3.78 -3.72
N ALA A 49 13.39 4.80 -4.13
CA ALA A 49 13.89 4.91 -5.50
C ALA A 49 14.84 3.76 -5.87
N ALA A 50 15.67 3.30 -4.93
CA ALA A 50 16.54 2.14 -5.13
C ALA A 50 15.73 0.84 -5.33
N LEU A 51 14.67 0.62 -4.55
CA LEU A 51 13.73 -0.49 -4.74
C LEU A 51 12.96 -0.40 -6.07
N SER A 52 12.51 0.80 -6.43
CA SER A 52 11.88 1.07 -7.71
C SER A 52 12.80 0.73 -8.87
N SER A 53 14.07 1.10 -8.76
CA SER A 53 15.10 0.74 -9.74
C SER A 53 15.36 -0.77 -9.78
N PHE A 54 15.37 -1.46 -8.63
CA PHE A 54 15.48 -2.92 -8.57
C PHE A 54 14.35 -3.61 -9.35
N HIS A 55 13.10 -3.20 -9.11
CA HIS A 55 11.92 -3.67 -9.84
C HIS A 55 12.07 -3.49 -11.35
N VAL A 56 12.35 -2.26 -11.80
CA VAL A 56 12.43 -1.94 -13.24
C VAL A 56 13.58 -2.68 -13.92
N ARG A 57 14.74 -2.78 -13.27
CA ARG A 57 15.91 -3.46 -13.85
C ARG A 57 15.65 -4.95 -14.09
N HIS A 58 15.02 -5.63 -13.14
CA HIS A 58 14.79 -7.07 -13.25
C HIS A 58 13.61 -7.41 -14.17
N ASN A 59 12.53 -6.64 -14.13
CA ASN A 59 11.38 -6.87 -15.01
C ASN A 59 11.64 -6.49 -16.49
N ARG A 60 12.73 -5.79 -16.80
CA ARG A 60 13.18 -5.55 -18.18
C ARG A 60 14.01 -6.70 -18.76
N ARG A 61 14.49 -7.62 -17.93
CA ARG A 61 15.26 -8.79 -18.36
C ARG A 61 14.30 -9.89 -18.79
N GLN A 62 14.76 -10.76 -19.67
CA GLN A 62 14.05 -11.99 -20.01
C GLN A 62 14.40 -13.07 -18.98
N GLY A 63 13.39 -13.78 -18.47
CA GLY A 63 13.57 -14.86 -17.50
C GLY A 63 13.65 -14.40 -16.04
N GLY A 64 13.51 -15.37 -15.13
CA GLY A 64 13.41 -15.15 -13.69
C GLY A 64 12.00 -14.77 -13.21
N PRO A 65 11.82 -14.61 -11.89
CA PRO A 65 10.55 -14.21 -11.30
C PRO A 65 10.21 -12.76 -11.67
N ALA A 66 8.93 -12.48 -11.87
CA ALA A 66 8.43 -11.11 -11.91
C ALA A 66 8.66 -10.46 -10.54
N ILE A 67 9.23 -9.27 -10.52
CA ILE A 67 9.41 -8.52 -9.28
C ILE A 67 8.16 -7.67 -9.05
N ALA A 68 7.42 -7.91 -7.96
CA ALA A 68 6.28 -7.08 -7.56
C ALA A 68 6.69 -6.22 -6.36
N CYS A 69 7.21 -5.01 -6.61
CA CYS A 69 7.74 -4.15 -5.56
C CYS A 69 6.76 -3.04 -5.20
N SER A 70 6.26 -3.00 -3.97
CA SER A 70 5.26 -1.99 -3.56
C SER A 70 5.80 -0.56 -3.67
N ALA A 71 7.09 -0.34 -3.44
CA ALA A 71 7.72 0.98 -3.63
C ALA A 71 7.68 1.50 -5.08
N HIS A 72 7.54 0.62 -6.08
CA HIS A 72 7.36 1.00 -7.48
C HIS A 72 5.87 1.02 -7.85
N LEU A 73 5.16 -0.07 -7.54
CA LEU A 73 3.78 -0.26 -7.97
C LEU A 73 2.84 0.78 -7.36
N GLU A 74 3.04 1.08 -6.08
CA GLU A 74 2.22 2.03 -5.33
C GLU A 74 2.79 3.46 -5.34
N SER A 75 3.72 3.75 -6.25
CA SER A 75 4.30 5.08 -6.39
C SER A 75 3.40 6.01 -7.21
N ALA A 76 3.63 7.32 -7.08
CA ALA A 76 2.93 8.34 -7.85
C ALA A 76 3.12 8.18 -9.38
N GLU A 77 4.22 7.57 -9.79
CA GLU A 77 4.63 7.35 -11.18
C GLU A 77 3.97 6.12 -11.81
N LEU A 78 3.31 5.27 -11.01
CA LEU A 78 2.57 4.12 -11.52
C LEU A 78 1.12 4.12 -11.01
N PHE A 79 0.73 3.21 -10.12
CA PHE A 79 -0.67 3.06 -9.69
C PHE A 79 -1.01 3.83 -8.42
N GLY A 80 -0.03 4.20 -7.60
CA GLY A 80 -0.30 4.78 -6.30
C GLY A 80 -0.94 3.78 -5.32
N CYS A 81 -1.44 4.28 -4.20
CA CYS A 81 -2.10 3.47 -3.19
C CYS A 81 -3.56 3.22 -3.57
N GLY A 82 -3.89 1.94 -3.73
CA GLY A 82 -5.25 1.46 -4.03
C GLY A 82 -6.08 1.05 -2.80
N ALA A 83 -5.57 1.26 -1.58
CA ALA A 83 -6.28 0.92 -0.34
C ALA A 83 -7.62 1.68 -0.28
N GLY A 84 -8.71 0.96 0.03
CA GLY A 84 -10.07 1.50 0.08
C GLY A 84 -10.69 1.90 -1.26
N TYR A 85 -9.93 1.86 -2.36
CA TYR A 85 -10.40 2.20 -3.71
C TYR A 85 -10.47 0.98 -4.64
N HIS A 86 -9.42 0.17 -4.68
CA HIS A 86 -9.37 -1.06 -5.48
C HIS A 86 -9.57 -2.33 -4.67
N HIS A 87 -9.24 -2.27 -3.39
CA HIS A 87 -9.30 -3.40 -2.49
C HIS A 87 -9.62 -2.93 -1.09
N LEU A 88 -10.00 -3.90 -0.27
CA LEU A 88 -10.21 -3.81 1.16
C LEU A 88 -9.53 -5.02 1.81
N PHE A 89 -9.45 -5.00 3.13
CA PHE A 89 -9.04 -6.11 3.97
C PHE A 89 -10.13 -6.37 5.01
N ILE A 90 -10.46 -7.63 5.26
CA ILE A 90 -11.32 -8.04 6.37
C ILE A 90 -10.43 -8.82 7.32
N ASP A 91 -10.33 -8.38 8.56
CA ASP A 91 -9.50 -9.05 9.55
C ASP A 91 -10.19 -10.31 10.12
N SER A 92 -9.54 -10.98 11.09
CA SER A 92 -10.08 -12.20 11.69
C SER A 92 -11.29 -11.98 12.60
N ALA A 93 -11.54 -10.74 13.04
CA ALA A 93 -12.70 -10.38 13.86
C ALA A 93 -13.90 -9.98 12.99
N GLY A 94 -13.68 -9.64 11.71
CA GLY A 94 -14.72 -9.16 10.78
C GLY A 94 -14.57 -7.70 10.41
N GLU A 95 -13.61 -6.99 11.01
CA GLU A 95 -13.39 -5.56 10.79
C GLU A 95 -12.89 -5.31 9.37
N VAL A 96 -13.57 -4.42 8.66
CA VAL A 96 -13.28 -4.06 7.27
C VAL A 96 -12.41 -2.81 7.24
N CYS A 97 -11.16 -3.00 6.79
CA CYS A 97 -10.14 -1.97 6.67
C CYS A 97 -9.78 -1.66 5.21
N PRO A 98 -9.22 -0.48 4.89
CA PRO A 98 -8.80 -0.13 3.53
C PRO A 98 -7.71 -1.04 2.95
N CYS A 99 -6.80 -1.52 3.78
CA CYS A 99 -5.83 -2.58 3.46
C CYS A 99 -5.30 -3.21 4.76
N ASP A 100 -4.54 -4.30 4.61
CA ASP A 100 -3.90 -5.06 5.69
C ASP A 100 -2.92 -4.24 6.55
N LEU A 101 -2.37 -3.15 6.01
CA LEU A 101 -1.44 -2.26 6.71
C LEU A 101 -2.11 -1.00 7.27
N THR A 102 -3.40 -0.80 7.02
CA THR A 102 -4.13 0.41 7.43
C THR A 102 -5.26 0.00 8.38
N PRO A 103 -4.99 -0.12 9.69
CA PRO A 103 -5.93 -0.67 10.68
C PRO A 103 -6.99 0.38 11.08
N LEU A 104 -7.76 0.82 10.08
CA LEU A 104 -8.84 1.79 10.18
C LEU A 104 -10.14 1.07 9.85
N SER A 105 -10.93 0.68 10.84
CA SER A 105 -12.19 0.00 10.56
C SER A 105 -13.23 0.96 10.00
N PHE A 106 -13.95 0.52 8.96
CA PHE A 106 -15.12 1.20 8.43
C PHE A 106 -16.43 0.47 8.78
N GLY A 107 -16.36 -0.68 9.45
CA GLY A 107 -17.50 -1.54 9.76
C GLY A 107 -17.09 -2.99 10.01
N ASP A 108 -18.01 -3.78 10.53
CA ASP A 108 -17.82 -5.22 10.78
C ASP A 108 -18.69 -6.03 9.82
N ALA A 109 -18.05 -6.86 8.98
CA ALA A 109 -18.72 -7.69 7.99
C ALA A 109 -19.56 -8.84 8.59
N VAL A 110 -19.43 -9.10 9.89
CA VAL A 110 -20.30 -10.03 10.64
C VAL A 110 -21.61 -9.35 11.05
N GLU A 111 -21.58 -8.05 11.29
CA GLU A 111 -22.71 -7.28 11.83
C GLU A 111 -23.51 -6.52 10.75
N GLU A 112 -22.86 -6.08 9.67
CA GLU A 112 -23.50 -5.31 8.60
C GLU A 112 -23.08 -5.75 7.19
N PRO A 113 -23.92 -5.55 6.15
CA PRO A 113 -23.59 -5.98 4.79
C PRO A 113 -22.33 -5.29 4.25
N LEU A 114 -21.39 -6.06 3.70
CA LEU A 114 -20.14 -5.55 3.15
C LEU A 114 -20.32 -4.42 2.12
N ALA A 115 -21.40 -4.46 1.34
CA ALA A 115 -21.73 -3.41 0.36
C ALA A 115 -21.99 -2.04 1.03
N GLU A 116 -22.62 -2.02 2.21
CA GLU A 116 -22.86 -0.80 2.97
C GLU A 116 -21.57 -0.26 3.58
N ILE A 117 -20.71 -1.16 4.08
CA ILE A 117 -19.38 -0.83 4.58
C ILE A 117 -18.53 -0.23 3.46
N TRP A 118 -18.54 -0.85 2.28
CA TRP A 118 -17.83 -0.35 1.09
C TRP A 118 -18.34 1.03 0.67
N ALA A 119 -19.65 1.22 0.56
CA ALA A 119 -20.26 2.50 0.19
C ALA A 119 -19.96 3.64 1.20
N ARG A 120 -19.70 3.27 2.45
CA ARG A 120 -19.22 4.20 3.49
C ARG A 120 -17.75 4.53 3.29
N MET A 121 -16.91 3.50 3.17
CA MET A 121 -15.47 3.65 2.99
C MET A 121 -15.12 4.43 1.73
N GLU A 122 -15.74 4.13 0.57
CA GLU A 122 -15.40 4.74 -0.71
C GLU A 122 -15.55 6.28 -0.71
N ARG A 123 -16.38 6.85 0.18
CA ARG A 123 -16.48 8.31 0.39
C ARG A 123 -15.16 8.94 0.82
N HIS A 124 -14.33 8.18 1.53
CA HIS A 124 -13.00 8.57 1.98
C HIS A 124 -11.89 8.21 0.96
N PHE A 125 -12.21 7.34 0.00
CA PHE A 125 -11.31 6.84 -1.04
C PHE A 125 -11.89 6.97 -2.46
N PRO A 126 -12.40 8.16 -2.86
CA PRO A 126 -13.09 8.30 -4.16
C PRO A 126 -12.15 8.10 -5.35
N LEU A 127 -10.84 8.22 -5.14
CA LEU A 127 -9.79 8.14 -6.15
C LEU A 127 -8.50 7.57 -5.52
N PRO A 128 -7.62 6.91 -6.30
CA PRO A 128 -6.39 6.35 -5.80
C PRO A 128 -5.42 7.45 -5.34
N ARG A 129 -4.65 7.18 -4.29
CA ARG A 129 -3.73 8.16 -3.69
C ARG A 129 -2.33 8.03 -4.30
N ARG A 130 -1.55 9.11 -4.34
CA ARG A 130 -0.19 9.11 -4.92
C ARG A 130 0.90 8.51 -4.02
N ALA A 131 0.55 8.12 -2.79
CA ALA A 131 1.44 7.48 -1.84
C ALA A 131 0.62 6.58 -0.90
N CYS A 132 1.31 5.61 -0.27
CA CYS A 132 0.73 4.75 0.76
C CYS A 132 0.08 5.59 1.87
N LEU A 133 -1.21 5.33 2.16
CA LEU A 133 -1.95 6.05 3.19
C LEU A 133 -1.27 5.93 4.55
N MET A 134 -0.92 4.70 4.94
CA MET A 134 -0.34 4.43 6.25
C MET A 134 1.02 5.11 6.45
N GLN A 135 1.78 5.42 5.39
CA GLN A 135 2.99 6.24 5.54
C GLN A 135 2.71 7.67 6.04
N ARG A 136 1.54 8.23 5.72
CA ARG A 136 1.12 9.53 6.23
C ARG A 136 0.53 9.44 7.64
N LEU A 137 -0.15 8.34 7.94
CA LEU A 137 -0.85 8.14 9.22
C LEU A 137 0.03 7.59 10.34
N ALA A 138 1.17 6.98 10.03
CA ALA A 138 2.01 6.27 11.01
C ALA A 138 2.46 7.14 12.21
N GLY A 139 2.57 8.46 12.04
CA GLY A 139 2.91 9.38 13.13
C GLY A 139 1.70 9.90 13.91
N LEU A 140 0.48 9.59 13.46
CA LEU A 140 -0.77 10.11 14.01
C LEU A 140 -1.49 9.08 14.90
N ILE A 141 -1.20 7.79 14.73
CA ILE A 141 -1.76 6.71 15.55
C ILE A 141 -0.78 6.40 16.69
N PRO A 142 -1.14 6.62 17.97
CA PRO A 142 -0.28 6.28 19.09
C PRO A 142 0.08 4.78 19.11
N PRO A 143 1.31 4.39 19.50
CA PRO A 143 1.75 2.99 19.42
C PRO A 143 0.94 1.99 20.23
N ASP A 144 0.38 2.43 21.37
CA ASP A 144 -0.38 1.59 22.29
C ASP A 144 -1.89 1.62 22.02
N THR A 145 -2.30 2.17 20.88
CA THR A 145 -3.72 2.22 20.50
C THR A 145 -4.21 0.81 20.17
N ALA A 146 -5.39 0.45 20.67
CA ALA A 146 -6.05 -0.78 20.24
C ALA A 146 -6.38 -0.69 18.75
N LEU A 147 -6.06 -1.74 18.00
CA LEU A 147 -6.25 -1.79 16.55
C LEU A 147 -7.18 -2.96 16.17
N PRO A 148 -8.02 -2.80 15.13
CA PRO A 148 -8.18 -1.59 14.33
C PRO A 148 -8.87 -0.44 15.09
N LEU A 149 -8.66 0.79 14.63
CA LEU A 149 -9.36 1.95 15.19
C LEU A 149 -10.86 1.83 14.94
N SER A 150 -11.66 2.39 15.87
CA SER A 150 -13.10 2.42 15.68
C SER A 150 -13.49 3.20 14.42
N ARG A 151 -14.72 2.99 13.94
CA ARG A 151 -15.24 3.71 12.77
C ARG A 151 -15.11 5.22 12.90
N VAL A 152 -15.48 5.78 14.05
CA VAL A 152 -15.44 7.24 14.28
C VAL A 152 -14.01 7.77 14.20
N GLU A 153 -13.06 7.08 14.82
CA GLU A 153 -11.65 7.46 14.77
C GLU A 153 -11.08 7.32 13.35
N SER A 154 -11.44 6.24 12.66
CA SER A 154 -11.02 5.94 11.29
C SER A 154 -11.48 7.00 10.29
N GLU A 155 -12.76 7.39 10.36
CA GLU A 155 -13.32 8.45 9.52
C GLU A 155 -12.65 9.80 9.81
N SER A 156 -12.32 10.08 11.09
CA SER A 156 -11.65 11.32 11.48
C SER A 156 -10.20 11.43 10.97
N LEU A 157 -9.47 10.31 10.92
CA LEU A 157 -8.08 10.27 10.46
C LEU A 157 -7.93 10.18 8.94
N CYS A 158 -8.99 9.79 8.24
CA CYS A 158 -8.98 9.61 6.79
C CYS A 158 -9.90 10.62 6.09
N PRO A 159 -9.55 11.92 6.03
CA PRO A 159 -10.37 12.87 5.30
C PRO A 159 -10.47 12.48 3.82
N ALA A 160 -11.66 12.73 3.26
CA ALA A 160 -11.89 12.58 1.84
C ALA A 160 -10.84 13.37 1.06
N ARG A 161 -10.31 12.73 0.03
CA ARG A 161 -9.33 13.34 -0.87
C ARG A 161 -10.00 14.49 -1.65
N SER A 162 -9.29 15.60 -1.87
CA SER A 162 -9.83 16.65 -2.74
C SER A 162 -9.88 16.14 -4.19
N PRO A 163 -10.97 16.40 -4.95
CA PRO A 163 -11.06 16.08 -6.38
C PRO A 163 -9.92 16.66 -7.22
N ASP A 164 -9.35 17.79 -6.79
CA ASP A 164 -8.29 18.50 -7.51
C ASP A 164 -6.90 17.90 -7.29
N GLU A 165 -6.76 16.95 -6.34
CA GLU A 165 -5.48 16.31 -6.14
C GLU A 165 -5.07 15.52 -7.41
N PRO A 166 -3.80 15.60 -7.83
CA PRO A 166 -3.33 14.90 -9.03
C PRO A 166 -3.41 13.38 -8.85
N LEU A 167 -3.88 12.67 -9.88
CA LEU A 167 -3.87 11.22 -9.92
C LEU A 167 -2.45 10.64 -10.07
N PRO A 168 -2.22 9.38 -9.63
CA PRO A 168 -1.06 8.61 -10.06
C PRO A 168 -0.98 8.55 -11.59
N GLU A 169 0.23 8.53 -12.14
CA GLU A 169 0.49 8.61 -13.58
C GLU A 169 -0.24 7.52 -14.38
N GLY A 170 -0.25 6.28 -13.88
CA GLY A 170 -0.97 5.18 -14.50
C GLY A 170 -2.46 5.49 -14.65
N PHE A 171 -3.11 5.95 -13.57
CA PHE A 171 -4.53 6.33 -13.61
C PHE A 171 -4.79 7.54 -14.49
N ARG A 172 -3.93 8.56 -14.45
CA ARG A 172 -4.09 9.72 -15.32
C ARG A 172 -4.04 9.31 -16.78
N ARG A 173 -3.12 8.43 -17.18
CA ARG A 173 -3.04 7.91 -18.56
C ARG A 173 -4.26 7.06 -18.93
N LEU A 174 -4.69 6.17 -18.02
CA LEU A 174 -5.84 5.28 -18.26
C LEU A 174 -7.16 6.05 -18.34
N LEU A 175 -7.34 7.10 -17.54
CA LEU A 175 -8.59 7.86 -17.50
C LEU A 175 -8.64 8.98 -18.55
N THR A 176 -7.50 9.58 -18.93
CA THR A 176 -7.46 10.56 -20.03
C THR A 176 -7.53 9.90 -21.42
N SER A 177 -7.04 8.66 -21.57
CA SER A 177 -7.12 7.92 -22.84
C SER A 177 -8.53 7.44 -23.20
N ARG A 178 -9.47 7.40 -22.24
CA ARG A 178 -10.89 7.09 -22.51
C ARG A 178 -11.69 8.25 -23.12
N GLY A 179 -11.06 9.41 -23.31
CA GLY A 179 -11.66 10.60 -23.94
C GLY A 179 -11.25 10.83 -25.40
N ARG A 180 -10.72 9.82 -26.10
CA ARG A 180 -10.41 9.88 -27.55
C ARG A 180 -11.07 8.73 -28.29
#